data_AF-W2HJ16-F1
#
_entry.id   AF-W2HJ16-F1
#
_cell.length_a   1.000
_cell.length_b   1.000
_cell.length_c   1.000
_cell.angle_alpha   90.00
_cell.angle_beta   90.00
_cell.angle_gamma   90.00
#
_symmetry.space_group_name_H-M   'P 1'
#
loop_
_entity.id
_entity.type
_entity.pdbx_description
1 polymer ?
#
loop_
_entity_poly.entity_id
_entity_poly.type
_entity_poly.pdbx_seq_one_letter_code
_entity_poly.pdbx_strand_id
1 'polypeptide(L)'
;AAGWAKEAPPPEKYLDGNSLKVAYYYNHIYGNTAVKYTDETGEFQDLITWNQLSDLARSYLNNTDWDETPLNAALLKMPMKDDVFMKKLKSAHPF
;
A
#
# COMPACT_ATOMS: atom_id res chain seq x y z
N ALA A 1 -0.50 5.18 2.89
CA ALA A 1 -0.81 4.39 4.10
C ALA A 1 -0.48 5.19 5.36
N ALA A 2 -1.47 5.47 6.21
CA ALA A 2 -1.30 6.14 7.50
C ALA A 2 -0.93 5.18 8.65
N GLY A 3 -1.21 3.88 8.49
CA GLY A 3 -0.87 2.81 9.42
C GLY A 3 -0.84 1.44 8.71
N TRP A 4 -0.58 0.37 9.47
CA TRP A 4 -0.40 -0.99 8.95
C TRP A 4 -1.16 -2.01 9.80
N ALA A 5 -1.87 -2.92 9.15
CA ALA A 5 -2.19 -4.22 9.76
C ALA A 5 -0.93 -5.09 9.69
N LYS A 6 -0.56 -5.73 10.80
CA LYS A 6 0.67 -6.53 10.93
C LYS A 6 0.31 -7.89 11.51
N GLU A 7 0.69 -8.95 10.80
CA GLU A 7 0.52 -10.34 11.23
C GLU A 7 1.84 -11.08 10.99
N ALA A 8 2.39 -11.71 12.03
CA ALA A 8 3.66 -12.42 11.97
C ALA A 8 3.65 -13.67 12.88
N PRO A 9 3.55 -14.89 12.33
CA PRO A 9 3.29 -15.20 10.91
C PRO A 9 1.84 -14.91 10.50
N PRO A 10 1.56 -14.66 9.21
CA PRO A 10 0.19 -14.55 8.74
C PRO A 10 -0.56 -15.88 8.89
N PRO A 11 -1.82 -15.89 9.38
CA PRO A 11 -2.65 -17.08 9.41
C PRO A 11 -2.85 -17.73 8.04
N GLU A 12 -2.81 -19.07 7.98
CA GLU A 12 -2.92 -19.85 6.73
C GLU A 12 -4.20 -19.58 5.95
N LYS A 13 -5.32 -19.29 6.63
CA LYS A 13 -6.60 -18.93 5.99
C LYS A 13 -6.51 -17.69 5.08
N TYR A 14 -5.49 -16.85 5.26
CA TYR A 14 -5.23 -15.66 4.43
C TYR A 14 -4.26 -15.94 3.28
N LEU A 15 -3.78 -17.16 3.12
CA LEU A 15 -2.87 -17.56 2.06
C LEU A 15 -3.60 -18.43 1.04
N ASP A 16 -3.24 -18.27 -0.23
CA ASP A 16 -3.52 -19.18 -1.33
C ASP A 16 -2.18 -19.57 -1.96
N GLY A 17 -1.64 -20.73 -1.56
CA GLY A 17 -0.26 -21.10 -1.80
C GLY A 17 0.71 -20.06 -1.23
N ASN A 18 1.42 -19.35 -2.12
CA ASN A 18 2.36 -18.29 -1.76
C ASN A 18 1.76 -16.88 -1.87
N SER A 19 0.47 -16.75 -2.16
CA SER A 19 -0.21 -15.48 -2.38
C SER A 19 -1.01 -15.07 -1.14
N LEU A 20 -0.78 -13.84 -0.66
CA LEU A 20 -1.57 -13.27 0.43
C LEU A 20 -2.89 -12.70 -0.12
N LYS A 21 -4.01 -13.14 0.45
CA LYS A 21 -5.34 -12.61 0.14
C LYS A 21 -5.59 -11.31 0.90
N VAL A 22 -5.93 -10.27 0.17
CA VAL A 22 -6.19 -8.93 0.71
C VAL A 22 -7.52 -8.37 0.20
N ALA A 23 -8.19 -7.58 1.03
CA ALA A 23 -9.42 -6.87 0.68
C ALA A 23 -9.23 -5.36 0.80
N TYR A 24 -9.71 -4.62 -0.19
CA TYR A 24 -9.86 -3.17 -0.13
C TYR A 24 -11.26 -2.82 0.41
N TYR A 25 -11.34 -1.98 1.43
CA TYR A 25 -12.60 -1.65 2.08
C TYR A 25 -12.63 -0.21 2.59
N TYR A 26 -13.83 0.29 2.89
CA TYR A 26 -14.00 1.57 3.57
C TYR A 26 -14.00 1.38 5.10
N ASN A 27 -13.07 2.03 5.77
CA ASN A 27 -12.98 2.04 7.22
C ASN A 27 -13.84 3.20 7.78
N HIS A 28 -15.00 2.85 8.32
CA HIS A 28 -15.94 3.83 8.87
C HIS A 28 -15.44 4.54 10.13
N ILE A 29 -14.50 3.96 10.88
CA ILE A 29 -13.96 4.58 12.11
C ILE A 29 -13.04 5.75 11.75
N TYR A 30 -12.20 5.56 10.74
CA TYR A 30 -11.22 6.58 10.31
C TYR A 30 -11.66 7.37 9.07
N GLY A 31 -12.85 7.06 8.51
CA GLY A 31 -13.43 7.76 7.38
C GLY A 31 -12.63 7.65 6.08
N ASN A 32 -11.86 6.59 5.90
CA ASN A 32 -10.95 6.42 4.76
C ASN A 32 -11.01 5.00 4.17
N THR A 33 -10.42 4.79 2.99
CA THR A 33 -10.23 3.44 2.46
C THR A 33 -8.93 2.83 2.97
N ALA A 34 -8.94 1.50 3.14
CA ALA A 34 -7.84 0.74 3.69
C ALA A 34 -7.76 -0.67 3.09
N VAL A 35 -6.64 -1.34 3.35
CA VAL A 35 -6.41 -2.75 2.97
C VAL A 35 -6.33 -3.59 4.24
N LYS A 36 -6.93 -4.78 4.21
CA LYS A 36 -6.89 -5.77 5.30
C LYS A 36 -6.66 -7.18 4.76
N TYR A 37 -6.24 -8.10 5.62
CA TYR A 37 -6.26 -9.53 5.34
C TYR A 37 -7.71 -10.03 5.14
N THR A 38 -7.89 -11.02 4.28
CA THR A 38 -9.21 -11.65 4.02
C THR A 38 -9.06 -13.13 3.73
N ASP A 39 -10.09 -13.92 4.04
CA ASP A 39 -10.20 -15.33 3.64
C ASP A 39 -10.90 -15.52 2.28
N GLU A 40 -11.52 -14.47 1.75
CA GLU A 40 -12.13 -14.44 0.42
C GLU A 40 -11.09 -14.48 -0.71
N THR A 41 -11.35 -15.27 -1.76
CA THR A 41 -10.51 -15.31 -2.95
C THR A 41 -10.64 -14.01 -3.74
N GLY A 42 -9.49 -13.43 -4.11
CA GLY A 42 -9.41 -12.23 -4.92
C GLY A 42 -8.96 -12.49 -6.37
N GLU A 43 -8.39 -11.47 -6.99
CA GLU A 43 -7.87 -11.51 -8.36
C GLU A 43 -6.42 -11.02 -8.39
N PHE A 44 -5.69 -11.38 -9.46
CA PHE A 44 -4.37 -10.84 -9.74
C PHE A 44 -4.45 -9.64 -10.70
N GLN A 45 -3.45 -8.77 -10.65
CA GLN A 45 -3.29 -7.63 -11.55
C GLN A 45 -1.96 -7.76 -12.30
N ASP A 46 -1.87 -7.13 -13.47
CA ASP A 46 -0.61 -7.03 -14.20
C ASP A 46 0.43 -6.26 -13.37
N LEU A 47 1.53 -6.93 -13.05
CA LEU A 47 2.58 -6.37 -12.22
C LEU A 47 3.63 -5.65 -13.06
N ILE A 48 3.88 -4.38 -12.72
CA ILE A 48 5.07 -3.64 -13.13
C ILE A 48 5.85 -3.17 -11.90
N THR A 49 7.12 -3.58 -11.82
CA THR A 49 7.99 -3.20 -10.70
C THR A 49 8.59 -1.81 -10.90
N TRP A 50 9.03 -1.17 -9.80
CA TRP A 50 9.63 0.18 -9.85
C TRP A 50 10.78 0.30 -10.85
N ASN A 51 11.62 -0.73 -10.94
CA ASN A 51 12.77 -0.76 -11.84
C ASN A 51 12.40 -1.03 -13.31
N GLN A 52 11.22 -1.62 -13.57
CA GLN A 52 10.70 -1.82 -14.92
C GLN A 52 10.03 -0.58 -15.52
N LEU A 53 9.67 0.41 -14.69
CA LEU A 53 9.15 1.69 -15.17
C LEU A 53 10.21 2.46 -15.97
N SER A 54 9.76 3.35 -16.85
CA SER A 54 10.65 4.33 -17.48
C SER A 54 11.10 5.38 -16.46
N ASP A 55 12.23 6.05 -16.72
CA ASP A 55 12.69 7.17 -15.89
C ASP A 55 11.63 8.27 -15.77
N LEU A 56 10.92 8.54 -16.86
CA LEU A 56 9.84 9.53 -16.88
C LEU A 56 8.69 9.13 -15.95
N ALA A 57 8.26 7.86 -15.99
CA ALA A 57 7.19 7.37 -15.13
C ALA A 57 7.59 7.43 -13.65
N ARG A 58 8.81 6.99 -13.29
CA ARG A 58 9.34 7.14 -11.92
C ARG A 58 9.38 8.60 -11.49
N SER A 59 9.82 9.52 -12.36
CA SER A 59 9.86 10.96 -12.08
C SER A 59 8.48 11.53 -11.78
N TYR A 60 7.45 11.18 -12.57
CA TYR A 60 6.08 11.61 -12.27
C TYR A 60 5.56 11.03 -10.95
N LEU A 61 5.73 9.74 -10.70
CA LEU A 61 5.29 9.11 -9.44
C LEU A 61 5.98 9.75 -8.22
N ASN A 62 7.24 10.15 -8.36
CA ASN A 62 7.99 10.85 -7.33
C ASN A 62 7.52 12.31 -7.14
N ASN A 63 7.24 13.05 -8.21
CA ASN A 63 7.08 14.50 -8.11
C ASN A 63 5.63 15.00 -8.11
N THR A 64 4.66 14.16 -8.48
CA THR A 64 3.24 14.50 -8.38
C THR A 64 2.84 14.68 -6.91
N ASP A 65 2.07 15.74 -6.63
CA ASP A 65 1.36 15.86 -5.35
C ASP A 65 0.10 14.99 -5.41
N TRP A 66 0.03 14.01 -4.50
CA TRP A 66 -1.05 13.03 -4.43
C TRP A 66 -2.10 13.43 -3.38
N ASP A 67 -1.83 14.49 -2.62
CA ASP A 67 -2.79 15.05 -1.70
C ASP A 67 -3.50 16.25 -2.33
N GLU A 68 -4.65 15.97 -2.95
CA GLU A 68 -5.49 16.98 -3.58
C GLU A 68 -6.36 17.76 -2.57
N THR A 69 -6.22 17.49 -1.27
CA THR A 69 -6.97 18.22 -0.25
C THR A 69 -6.39 19.63 -0.03
N PRO A 70 -7.22 20.62 0.36
CA PRO A 70 -6.72 21.94 0.70
C PRO A 70 -5.62 21.87 1.76
N LEU A 71 -4.51 22.58 1.53
CA LEU A 71 -3.37 22.68 2.43
C LEU A 71 -2.64 21.35 2.71
N ASN A 72 -2.73 20.33 1.84
CA ASN A 72 -2.09 19.02 2.03
C ASN A 72 -2.49 18.37 3.37
N ALA A 73 -3.79 18.40 3.67
CA ALA A 73 -4.34 18.01 4.97
C ALA A 73 -4.41 16.49 5.18
N ALA A 74 -4.47 15.69 4.11
CA ALA A 74 -4.53 14.24 4.17
C ALA A 74 -3.14 13.57 4.20
N LEU A 75 -2.08 14.33 3.89
CA LEU A 75 -0.68 13.91 3.80
C LEU A 75 -0.53 12.63 2.96
N LEU A 76 -1.34 12.51 1.89
CA LEU A 76 -1.31 11.37 0.98
C LEU A 76 -0.02 11.40 0.19
N LYS A 77 0.74 10.31 0.29
CA LYS A 77 2.03 10.15 -0.39
C LYS A 77 2.05 8.83 -1.13
N MET A 78 2.53 8.87 -2.36
CA MET A 78 2.89 7.69 -3.14
C MET A 78 3.87 6.83 -2.32
N PRO A 79 3.49 5.59 -1.93
CA PRO A 79 4.24 4.83 -0.93
C PRO A 79 5.59 4.29 -1.44
N MET A 80 5.77 4.17 -2.75
CA MET A 80 7.01 3.70 -3.40
C MET A 80 7.97 4.83 -3.79
N LYS A 81 7.63 6.11 -3.56
CA LYS A 81 8.57 7.22 -3.80
C LYS A 81 9.82 7.06 -2.95
N ASP A 82 10.99 7.37 -3.50
CA ASP A 82 12.30 7.08 -2.89
C ASP A 82 12.43 7.54 -1.41
N ASP A 83 12.06 8.79 -1.11
CA ASP A 83 12.14 9.36 0.26
C ASP A 83 11.06 8.84 1.23
N VAL A 84 10.07 8.11 0.71
CA VAL A 84 8.91 7.59 1.43
C VAL A 84 9.04 6.10 1.65
N PHE A 85 9.56 5.36 0.67
CA PHE A 85 9.60 3.90 0.66
C PHE A 85 10.31 3.33 1.89
N MET A 86 11.54 3.79 2.18
CA MET A 86 12.30 3.28 3.34
C MET A 86 11.62 3.60 4.69
N LYS A 87 10.94 4.75 4.79
CA LYS A 87 10.17 5.12 5.98
C LYS A 87 8.95 4.20 6.14
N LYS A 88 8.26 3.89 5.03
CA LYS A 88 7.12 2.97 5.01
C LYS A 88 7.56 1.55 5.34
N LEU A 89 8.67 1.07 4.78
CA LEU A 89 9.24 -0.24 5.06
C LEU A 89 9.57 -0.40 6.55
N LYS A 90 10.25 0.58 7.15
CA LYS A 90 10.54 0.58 8.59
C LYS A 90 9.27 0.56 9.44
N SER A 91 8.27 1.36 9.05
CA SER A 91 6.99 1.44 9.76
C SER A 91 6.16 0.15 9.63
N ALA A 92 6.25 -0.55 8.49
CA ALA A 92 5.54 -1.79 8.21
C ALA A 92 6.17 -3.03 8.86
N HIS A 93 7.42 -2.94 9.33
CA HIS A 93 8.14 -4.05 9.93
C HIS A 93 7.31 -4.74 11.05
N PRO A 94 7.03 -6.05 10.96
CA PRO A 94 6.10 -6.73 11.86
C PRO A 94 6.75 -7.48 13.02
N PHE A 95 8.07 -7.35 13.23
CA PHE A 95 8.83 -7.98 14.31
C PHE A 95 9.42 -6.97 15.31
#